data_AF-A0A831KK71-F1
#
_entry.id   AF-A0A831KK71-F1
#
_cell.length_a   1.000
_cell.length_b   1.000
_cell.length_c   1.000
_cell.angle_alpha   90.00
_cell.angle_beta   90.00
_cell.angle_gamma   90.00
#
_symmetry.space_group_name_H-M   'P 1'
#
loop_
_entity.id
_entity.type
_entity.pdbx_description
1 polymer ?
#
loop_
_entity_poly.entity_id
_entity_poly.type
_entity_poly.pdbx_seq_one_letter_code
_entity_poly.pdbx_strand_id
1 'polypeptide(L)'
;MKLTKINYNSAVIFGVFSVAMYLVVGVLQWSLRDALLIQGIVVKPLQTFVVAPLVGGVIGSLFVLVGILLYNSVAKKYPISWTTNKN
;
A
#
# COMPACT_ATOMS: atom_id res chain seq x y z
N MET A 1 -23.80 -5.27 -15.47
CA MET A 1 -22.34 -5.08 -15.69
C MET A 1 -21.62 -6.35 -15.26
N LYS A 2 -20.75 -6.94 -16.09
CA LYS A 2 -19.89 -8.07 -15.67
C LYS A 2 -18.70 -7.50 -14.88
N LEU A 3 -18.37 -8.10 -13.74
CA LEU A 3 -17.13 -7.78 -13.02
C LEU A 3 -15.95 -8.14 -13.94
N THR A 4 -15.17 -7.14 -14.36
CA THR A 4 -13.96 -7.33 -15.15
C THR A 4 -12.79 -7.65 -14.22
N LYS A 5 -11.90 -8.55 -14.63
CA LYS A 5 -10.70 -8.89 -13.84
C LYS A 5 -9.85 -7.64 -13.63
N ILE A 6 -9.36 -7.44 -12.42
CA ILE A 6 -8.41 -6.37 -12.10
C ILE A 6 -7.00 -6.85 -12.45
N ASN A 7 -6.22 -5.99 -13.10
CA ASN A 7 -4.82 -6.26 -13.48
C ASN A 7 -3.89 -6.16 -12.27
N TYR A 8 -3.09 -7.21 -12.02
CA TYR A 8 -2.12 -7.27 -10.93
C TYR A 8 -1.04 -6.18 -10.99
N ASN A 9 -0.71 -5.66 -12.18
CA ASN A 9 0.26 -4.57 -12.34
C ASN A 9 -0.16 -3.29 -11.62
N SER A 10 -1.46 -3.10 -11.36
CA SER A 10 -1.95 -1.95 -10.59
C SER A 10 -1.41 -1.95 -9.15
N ALA A 11 -1.08 -3.10 -8.56
CA ALA A 11 -0.52 -3.18 -7.21
C ALA A 11 0.86 -2.50 -7.08
N VAL A 12 1.64 -2.46 -8.16
CA VAL A 12 2.96 -1.80 -8.17
C VAL A 12 2.82 -0.31 -7.92
N ILE A 13 1.78 0.33 -8.47
CA ILE A 13 1.51 1.75 -8.27
C ILE A 13 1.29 2.05 -6.79
N PHE A 14 0.53 1.21 -6.10
CA PHE A 14 0.31 1.33 -4.66
C PHE A 14 1.59 1.10 -3.84
N GLY A 15 2.46 0.19 -4.30
CA GLY A 15 3.81 0.03 -3.77
C GLY A 15 4.62 1.32 -3.83
N VAL A 16 4.71 1.92 -5.02
CA VAL A 16 5.44 3.18 -5.23
C VAL A 16 4.86 4.31 -4.37
N PHE A 17 3.53 4.41 -4.29
CA PHE A 17 2.88 5.37 -3.40
C PHE A 17 3.23 5.15 -1.93
N SER A 18 3.29 3.89 -1.48
CA SER A 18 3.68 3.57 -0.12
C SER A 18 5.13 3.99 0.16
N VAL A 19 6.06 3.71 -0.77
CA VAL A 19 7.46 4.18 -0.66
C VAL A 19 7.50 5.70 -0.48
N ALA A 20 6.79 6.45 -1.33
CA ALA A 20 6.76 7.91 -1.26
C ALA A 20 6.21 8.41 0.09
N MET A 21 5.13 7.81 0.59
CA MET A 21 4.56 8.16 1.89
C MET A 21 5.53 7.90 3.03
N TYR A 22 6.22 6.74 3.04
CA TYR A 22 7.21 6.43 4.06
C TYR A 22 8.43 7.36 3.98
N LEU A 23 8.83 7.82 2.79
CA LEU A 23 9.86 8.85 2.65
C LEU A 23 9.42 10.18 3.25
N VAL A 24 8.18 10.61 3.03
CA VAL A 24 7.62 11.82 3.65
C VAL A 24 7.63 11.71 5.17
N VAL A 25 7.15 10.58 5.72
CA VAL A 25 7.21 10.30 7.16
C VAL A 25 8.66 10.32 7.64
N GLY A 26 9.59 9.77 6.86
CA GLY A 26 11.00 9.76 7.21
C GLY A 26 11.61 11.16 7.29
N VAL A 27 11.25 12.05 6.36
CA VAL A 27 11.66 13.46 6.41
C VAL A 27 11.14 14.15 7.67
N LEU A 28 9.87 13.90 8.04
CA LEU A 28 9.28 14.45 9.26
C LEU A 28 9.94 13.89 10.54
N GLN A 29 10.23 12.60 10.59
CA GLN A 29 10.96 12.01 11.71
C GLN A 29 12.37 12.57 11.83
N TRP A 30 13.02 12.81 10.70
CA TRP A 30 14.37 13.37 10.67
C TRP A 30 14.42 14.84 11.08
N SER A 31 13.41 15.64 10.71
CA SER A 31 13.31 17.05 11.15
C SER A 31 13.05 17.16 12.65
N LEU A 32 12.37 16.16 13.23
CA LEU A 32 12.07 16.08 14.66
C LEU A 32 13.08 15.24 15.46
N ARG A 33 14.17 14.76 14.85
CA ARG A 33 15.07 13.77 15.45
C ARG A 33 15.61 14.19 16.82
N ASP A 34 15.93 15.46 17.02
CA ASP A 34 16.55 15.95 18.25
C ASP A 34 15.51 16.00 19.39
N ALA A 35 14.26 16.39 19.07
CA ALA A 35 13.15 16.33 20.02
C ALA A 35 12.77 14.88 20.38
N LEU A 36 12.82 13.98 19.40
CA LEU A 36 12.61 12.54 19.60
C LEU A 36 13.73 11.92 20.45
N LEU A 37 14.97 12.38 20.29
CA LEU A 37 16.11 11.92 21.08
C LEU A 37 15.96 12.26 22.56
N ILE A 38 15.39 13.43 22.90
CA ILE A 38 15.07 13.81 24.29
C ILE A 38 14.07 12.82 24.92
N GLN A 39 13.20 12.22 24.10
CA GLN A 39 12.26 11.18 24.52
C GLN A 39 12.86 9.77 24.48
N GLY A 40 14.16 9.63 24.22
CA GLY A 40 14.85 8.35 24.10
C GLY A 40 14.68 7.64 22.76
N ILE A 41 14.09 8.29 21.76
CA ILE A 41 13.84 7.72 20.43
C ILE A 41 15.01 8.08 19.50
N VAL A 42 15.77 7.07 19.08
CA VAL A 42 16.90 7.24 18.17
C VAL A 42 16.45 7.05 16.71
N VAL A 43 16.44 8.14 15.95
CA VAL A 43 16.13 8.11 14.50
C VAL A 43 17.40 7.78 13.72
N LYS A 44 17.47 6.57 13.15
CA LYS A 44 18.62 6.12 12.36
C LYS A 44 18.39 6.40 10.87
N PRO A 45 19.32 7.07 10.16
CA PRO A 45 19.12 7.48 8.77
C PRO A 45 18.85 6.29 7.83
N LEU A 46 19.61 5.19 7.99
CA LEU A 46 19.39 3.97 7.20
C LEU A 46 17.98 3.39 7.40
N GLN A 47 17.51 3.40 8.65
CA GLN A 47 16.20 2.83 8.97
C GLN A 47 15.08 3.71 8.42
N THR A 48 15.23 5.02 8.53
CA THR A 48 14.23 6.03 8.15
C THR A 48 14.11 6.21 6.63
N PHE A 49 15.22 6.25 5.90
CA PHE A 49 15.22 6.60 4.47
C PHE A 49 15.37 5.40 3.53
N VAL A 50 15.74 4.23 4.04
CA VAL A 50 15.96 3.04 3.21
C VAL A 50 15.06 1.90 3.66
N VAL A 51 15.22 1.44 4.91
CA VAL A 51 14.53 0.22 5.37
C VAL A 51 13.02 0.44 5.44
N ALA A 52 12.55 1.48 6.11
CA ALA A 52 11.12 1.72 6.26
C ALA A 52 10.41 1.98 4.91
N PRO A 53 10.93 2.80 3.99
CA PRO A 53 10.33 2.96 2.66
C PRO A 53 10.30 1.68 1.84
N LEU A 54 11.38 0.89 1.82
CA LEU A 54 11.41 -0.39 1.10
C LEU A 54 10.39 -1.38 1.66
N VAL A 55 10.37 -1.55 2.98
CA VAL A 55 9.42 -2.44 3.67
C VAL A 55 7.98 -1.98 3.41
N GLY A 56 7.72 -0.67 3.52
CA GLY A 56 6.42 -0.08 3.20
C GLY A 56 5.99 -0.36 1.77
N GLY A 57 6.87 -0.13 0.79
CA GLY A 57 6.61 -0.42 -0.63
C GLY A 57 6.28 -1.87 -0.91
N VAL A 58 7.06 -2.80 -0.34
CA VAL A 58 6.84 -4.25 -0.49
C VAL A 58 5.50 -4.66 0.14
N ILE A 59 5.24 -4.25 1.39
CA ILE A 59 4.00 -4.57 2.09
C ILE A 59 2.79 -3.97 1.37
N GLY A 60 2.88 -2.71 0.93
CA GLY A 60 1.81 -2.03 0.20
C GLY A 60 1.47 -2.75 -1.11
N SER A 61 2.49 -3.16 -1.87
CA SER A 61 2.31 -3.95 -3.09
C SER A 61 1.65 -5.30 -2.80
N LEU A 62 2.15 -6.04 -1.81
CA LEU A 62 1.64 -7.36 -1.44
C LEU A 62 0.19 -7.29 -0.94
N PHE A 63 -0.14 -6.29 -0.13
CA PHE A 63 -1.48 -6.09 0.38
C PHE A 63 -2.50 -5.91 -0.75
N VAL A 64 -2.18 -5.07 -1.73
CA VAL A 64 -3.05 -4.85 -2.89
C VAL A 64 -3.10 -6.09 -3.80
N LEU A 65 -1.96 -6.78 -4.01
CA LEU A 65 -1.95 -8.05 -4.76
C LEU A 65 -2.89 -9.08 -4.13
N VAL A 66 -2.85 -9.25 -2.81
CA VAL A 66 -3.76 -10.14 -2.09
C VAL A 66 -5.22 -9.68 -2.26
N GLY A 67 -5.50 -8.39 -2.16
CA GLY A 67 -6.83 -7.83 -2.43
C GLY A 67 -7.34 -8.14 -3.84
N ILE A 68 -6.49 -7.99 -4.86
CA ILE A 68 -6.82 -8.31 -6.25
C ILE A 68 -7.05 -9.82 -6.42
N LEU A 69 -6.23 -10.67 -5.79
CA LEU A 69 -6.40 -12.13 -5.81
C LEU A 69 -7.74 -12.54 -5.21
N LEU A 70 -8.11 -11.97 -4.05
CA LEU A 70 -9.39 -12.23 -3.39
C LEU A 70 -10.56 -11.75 -4.26
N TYR A 71 -10.48 -10.52 -4.79
CA TYR A 71 -11.51 -9.98 -5.68
C TYR A 71 -11.71 -10.85 -6.91
N ASN A 72 -10.63 -11.21 -7.60
CA ASN A 72 -10.69 -12.04 -8.80
C ASN A 72 -11.21 -13.46 -8.49
N SER A 73 -10.88 -14.01 -7.31
CA SER A 73 -11.38 -15.31 -6.83
C SER A 73 -12.89 -15.26 -6.58
N VAL A 74 -13.38 -14.23 -5.88
CA VAL A 74 -14.80 -14.03 -5.59
C VAL A 74 -15.57 -13.76 -6.88
N ALA A 75 -15.08 -12.89 -7.75
CA ALA A 75 -15.72 -12.57 -9.03
C ALA A 75 -15.83 -13.80 -9.96
N LYS A 76 -14.89 -14.75 -9.88
CA LYS A 76 -14.97 -16.02 -10.60
C LYS A 76 -16.04 -16.96 -10.04
N LYS A 77 -16.18 -17.02 -8.71
CA LYS A 77 -17.10 -17.93 -8.02
C LYS A 77 -18.55 -17.40 -7.98
N TYR A 78 -18.71 -16.08 -7.84
CA TYR A 78 -19.98 -15.39 -7.79
C TYR A 78 -19.97 -14.27 -8.84
N PRO A 79 -20.29 -14.56 -10.10
CA PRO A 79 -20.46 -13.51 -11.10
C PRO A 79 -21.67 -12.66 -10.69
N ILE A 80 -21.42 -11.53 -10.03
CA ILE A 80 -22.47 -10.59 -9.62
C ILE A 80 -23.08 -10.00 -10.89
N SER A 81 -24.14 -10.63 -11.40
CA SER A 81 -24.99 -10.05 -12.43
C SER A 81 -26.02 -9.18 -11.74
N TRP A 82 -25.77 -7.87 -11.66
CA TRP A 82 -26.86 -6.93 -11.46
C TRP A 82 -27.76 -7.03 -12.69
N THR A 83 -28.87 -7.78 -12.57
CA THR A 83 -30.03 -7.58 -13.43
C THR A 83 -30.61 -6.25 -13.00
N THR A 84 -30.14 -5.16 -13.60
CA THR A 84 -30.89 -3.91 -13.57
C THR A 84 -32.18 -4.21 -14.31
N ASN A 85 -33.23 -4.57 -13.57
CA ASN A 85 -34.56 -4.66 -14.14
C ASN A 85 -34.90 -3.23 -14.59
N LYS A 86 -34.78 -2.99 -15.90
CA LYS A 86 -35.22 -1.75 -16.52
C LYS A 86 -36.75 -1.85 -16.56
N ASN A 87 -37.39 -1.51 -15.44
CA ASN A 87 -38.77 -1.03 -15.49
C ASN A 87 -38.75 0.39 -16.05
#